data_AF-A0A223FUG1-F1
#
_entry.id   AF-A0A223FUG1-F1
#
_cell.length_a   1.000
_cell.length_b   1.000
_cell.length_c   1.000
_cell.angle_alpha   90.00
_cell.angle_beta   90.00
_cell.angle_gamma   90.00
#
_symmetry.space_group_name_H-M   'P 1'
#
loop_
_entity.id
_entity.type
_entity.pdbx_description
1 polymer ?
#
loop_
_entity_poly.entity_id
_entity_poly.type
_entity_poly.pdbx_seq_one_letter_code
_entity_poly.pdbx_strand_id
1 'polypeptide(L)'
;MLSLSSTTTAKPSPSPSPANFPAKLSSLSTITTTLSFSPRRRYFHGVKTLTIRSIDAAQFFDYESKLAAINTTSSSSSSSYSKLKIAIVGFGNYGQFLAKTLVSQGHTVLAYSRSDYSKIAANLGVSYFSDPDDLCEEHPEVIMLCTSILSTEVMLNSLPLQRLKRSTLFVDVLSVKEFPRNLFLQTLPSDFDILCTHPMFGPESGKNGWGSLPFVYDKVRIGKDEGRIKRCESFLDVFRREGCRVEEMTCAEHDKFAAGSQFITHFLGRVLEKLDLEDTPINTKGYESLLNLVDNTSKDSFELFYGLFLYNQNAMEQLERLDWAFELVKKQLFGHLHGLLRKQLFGFSEIDERIGKAKEIKFLSDAAEQNGSALSARENANSETN
;
A
#
# COMPACT_ATOMS: atom_id res chain seq x y z
N MET A 1 -21.42 -36.68 31.40
CA MET A 1 -21.85 -36.64 32.81
C MET A 1 -20.63 -36.33 33.67
N LEU A 2 -20.86 -35.61 34.79
CA LEU A 2 -19.91 -35.04 35.78
C LEU A 2 -19.35 -33.65 35.37
N SER A 3 -19.98 -32.53 35.75
CA SER A 3 -20.14 -31.87 37.09
C SER A 3 -18.96 -30.93 37.41
N LEU A 4 -19.07 -29.63 37.07
CA LEU A 4 -19.49 -28.51 37.94
C LEU A 4 -18.58 -28.24 39.16
N SER A 5 -17.84 -27.14 39.09
CA SER A 5 -17.59 -26.26 40.24
C SER A 5 -17.55 -24.81 39.77
N SER A 6 -18.23 -23.97 40.54
CA SER A 6 -18.50 -22.55 40.30
C SER A 6 -17.71 -21.73 41.31
N THR A 7 -17.16 -20.60 40.87
CA THR A 7 -16.71 -19.54 41.79
C THR A 7 -17.14 -18.19 41.24
N THR A 8 -17.70 -17.40 42.14
CA THR A 8 -18.51 -16.21 41.93
C THR A 8 -17.70 -14.92 42.13
N THR A 9 -18.23 -13.81 41.56
CA THR A 9 -17.97 -12.38 41.87
C THR A 9 -16.72 -11.76 41.22
N ALA A 10 -16.71 -10.56 40.64
CA ALA A 10 -17.51 -9.36 40.89
C ALA A 10 -17.73 -8.49 39.63
N LYS A 11 -18.84 -7.73 39.61
CA LYS A 11 -19.17 -6.67 38.63
C LYS A 11 -18.37 -5.39 38.89
N PRO A 12 -17.91 -4.66 37.86
CA PRO A 12 -17.48 -3.27 38.02
C PRO A 12 -18.66 -2.29 37.84
N SER A 13 -18.70 -1.29 38.72
CA SER A 13 -19.61 -0.14 38.75
C SER A 13 -19.23 0.94 37.71
N PRO A 14 -20.19 1.72 37.19
CA PRO A 14 -19.93 2.81 36.24
C PRO A 14 -19.69 4.15 36.94
N SER A 15 -18.82 5.00 36.35
CA SER A 15 -18.63 6.40 36.74
C SER A 15 -18.04 7.20 35.55
N PRO A 16 -18.15 8.54 35.52
CA PRO A 16 -19.38 9.31 35.37
C PRO A 16 -19.30 10.27 34.16
N SER A 17 -20.46 10.67 33.67
CA SER A 17 -20.65 11.64 32.57
C SER A 17 -20.11 13.04 32.90
N PRO A 18 -19.53 13.78 31.94
CA PRO A 18 -19.19 15.19 32.14
C PRO A 18 -20.43 16.10 32.04
N ALA A 19 -20.40 17.15 32.87
CA ALA A 19 -21.45 18.12 33.08
C ALA A 19 -21.72 19.04 31.87
N ASN A 20 -23.01 19.32 31.66
CA ASN A 20 -23.54 20.42 30.88
C ASN A 20 -23.19 21.76 31.55
N PHE A 21 -22.59 22.69 30.81
CA PHE A 21 -22.63 24.12 31.11
C PHE A 21 -23.30 24.89 29.95
N PRO A 22 -24.11 25.94 30.25
CA PRO A 22 -24.90 26.65 29.26
C PRO A 22 -24.09 27.81 28.65
N ALA A 23 -24.30 28.08 27.36
CA ALA A 23 -23.88 29.33 26.73
C ALA A 23 -25.12 30.02 26.15
N LYS A 24 -25.54 31.12 26.78
CA LYS A 24 -26.44 32.11 26.20
C LYS A 24 -26.13 33.50 26.77
N LEU A 25 -26.13 34.48 25.87
CA LEU A 25 -26.06 35.95 26.05
C LEU A 25 -24.70 36.51 26.53
N SER A 26 -24.22 37.68 26.13
CA SER A 26 -24.64 38.70 25.15
C SER A 26 -23.59 39.83 25.19
N SER A 27 -23.37 40.50 24.05
CA SER A 27 -23.05 41.93 23.84
C SER A 27 -22.38 42.77 24.93
N LEU A 28 -21.41 43.58 24.47
CA LEU A 28 -20.93 44.92 24.94
C LEU A 28 -19.39 44.88 25.06
N SER A 29 -18.59 45.86 24.69
CA SER A 29 -18.73 47.10 23.91
C SER A 29 -17.31 47.63 23.76
N THR A 30 -17.00 48.18 22.59
CA THR A 30 -15.74 48.83 22.21
C THR A 30 -15.42 50.01 23.16
N ILE A 31 -14.23 50.04 23.74
CA ILE A 31 -13.66 51.25 24.36
C ILE A 31 -12.38 51.61 23.60
N THR A 32 -12.49 52.70 22.85
CA THR A 32 -11.41 53.38 22.14
C THR A 32 -10.80 54.41 23.09
N THR A 33 -9.52 54.28 23.43
CA THR A 33 -8.81 55.30 24.22
C THR A 33 -7.99 56.18 23.29
N THR A 34 -8.43 57.41 23.08
CA THR A 34 -7.68 58.47 22.40
C THR A 34 -6.84 59.24 23.43
N LEU A 35 -5.53 59.29 23.24
CA LEU A 35 -4.63 60.15 24.01
C LEU A 35 -4.16 61.31 23.12
N SER A 36 -4.64 62.51 23.44
CA SER A 36 -4.24 63.79 22.86
C SER A 36 -2.94 64.28 23.48
N PHE A 37 -1.93 64.59 22.66
CA PHE A 37 -0.71 65.29 23.08
C PHE A 37 -0.72 66.75 22.59
N SER A 38 -0.59 67.70 23.51
CA SER A 38 -0.34 69.12 23.23
C SER A 38 1.17 69.41 23.12
N PRO A 39 1.64 70.26 22.20
CA PRO A 39 3.07 70.53 22.06
C PRO A 39 3.51 71.71 22.95
N ARG A 40 4.50 71.48 23.82
CA ARG A 40 5.29 72.55 24.45
C ARG A 40 6.67 72.62 23.80
N ARG A 41 6.95 73.78 23.21
CA ARG A 41 8.26 74.22 22.68
C ARG A 41 9.31 74.24 23.80
N ARG A 42 10.47 73.61 23.59
CA ARG A 42 11.73 73.96 24.26
C ARG A 42 12.89 73.88 23.25
N TYR A 43 13.68 74.95 23.22
CA TYR A 43 14.94 75.08 22.51
C TYR A 43 16.10 74.63 23.42
N PHE A 44 16.98 73.76 22.92
CA PHE A 44 18.37 73.56 23.39
C PHE A 44 19.16 73.00 22.19
N HIS A 45 20.00 73.79 21.54
CA HIS A 45 21.48 73.88 21.68
C HIS A 45 22.22 72.56 21.41
N GLY A 46 23.15 72.67 20.44
CA GLY A 46 23.70 71.57 19.66
C GLY A 46 24.60 70.62 20.43
N VAL A 47 24.45 69.34 20.08
CA VAL A 47 25.37 68.25 20.42
C VAL A 47 25.70 67.52 19.12
N LYS A 48 27.00 67.41 18.80
CA LYS A 48 27.49 66.65 17.65
C LYS A 48 27.13 65.17 17.83
N THR A 49 26.27 64.65 16.97
CA THR A 49 25.95 63.22 16.92
C THR A 49 27.09 62.46 16.24
N LEU A 50 27.69 61.51 16.98
CA LEU A 50 28.59 60.50 16.43
C LEU A 50 27.81 59.58 15.49
N THR A 51 28.22 59.51 14.23
CA THR A 51 27.65 58.59 13.24
C THR A 51 28.19 57.19 13.47
N ILE A 52 27.39 56.31 14.07
CA ILE A 52 27.69 54.88 14.13
C ILE A 52 27.55 54.32 12.71
N ARG A 53 28.67 53.91 12.10
CA ARG A 53 28.66 53.08 10.89
C ARG A 53 28.67 51.63 11.34
N SER A 54 27.53 50.95 11.26
CA SER A 54 27.48 49.50 11.38
C SER A 54 28.26 48.90 10.21
N ILE A 55 29.36 48.19 10.51
CA ILE A 55 29.94 47.21 9.58
C ILE A 55 28.97 46.03 9.56
N ASP A 56 28.31 45.84 8.42
CA ASP A 56 27.47 44.69 8.14
C ASP A 56 28.34 43.43 8.09
N ALA A 57 28.29 42.63 9.16
CA ALA A 57 29.03 41.38 9.29
C ALA A 57 28.39 40.21 8.51
N ALA A 58 27.29 40.42 7.77
CA ALA A 58 26.58 39.35 7.06
C ALA A 58 27.11 39.05 5.65
N GLN A 59 28.11 39.79 5.12
CA GLN A 59 28.47 39.69 3.70
C GLN A 59 29.14 38.39 3.26
N PHE A 60 29.75 37.61 4.17
CA PHE A 60 30.48 36.40 3.77
C PHE A 60 29.58 35.26 3.25
N PHE A 61 28.31 35.20 3.66
CA PHE A 61 27.37 34.16 3.19
C PHE A 61 26.70 34.47 1.84
N ASP A 62 26.81 35.71 1.39
CA ASP A 62 26.09 36.20 0.21
C ASP A 62 26.89 36.00 -1.09
N TYR A 63 28.21 35.78 -0.98
CA TYR A 63 29.11 35.60 -2.12
C TYR A 63 29.03 34.18 -2.72
N GLU A 64 28.99 33.15 -1.86
CA GLU A 64 28.85 31.75 -2.29
C GLU A 64 27.50 31.51 -2.97
N SER A 65 26.43 32.10 -2.43
CA SER A 65 25.08 32.08 -3.01
C SER A 65 25.03 32.76 -4.39
N LYS A 66 25.75 33.87 -4.57
CA LYS A 66 25.88 34.57 -5.86
C LYS A 66 26.71 33.78 -6.87
N LEU A 67 27.79 33.11 -6.44
CA LEU A 67 28.59 32.24 -7.30
C LEU A 67 27.81 31.00 -7.76
N ALA A 68 27.01 30.40 -6.88
CA ALA A 68 26.11 29.31 -7.25
C ALA A 68 25.08 29.75 -8.30
N ALA A 69 24.49 30.94 -8.13
CA ALA A 69 23.54 31.51 -9.09
C ALA A 69 24.17 31.82 -10.45
N ILE A 70 25.39 32.37 -10.48
CA ILE A 70 26.13 32.68 -11.71
C ILE A 70 26.46 31.39 -12.49
N ASN A 71 26.93 30.34 -11.80
CA ASN A 71 27.28 29.08 -12.45
C ASN A 71 26.08 28.34 -13.09
N THR A 72 24.85 28.57 -12.61
CA THR A 72 23.62 28.06 -13.23
C THR A 72 23.23 28.75 -14.54
N THR A 73 23.75 29.95 -14.83
CA THR A 73 23.34 30.73 -16.02
C THR A 73 24.17 30.42 -17.27
N SER A 74 25.28 29.67 -17.14
CA SER A 74 26.23 29.43 -18.23
C SER A 74 26.10 28.06 -18.90
N SER A 75 25.10 27.24 -18.56
CA SER A 75 24.85 25.94 -19.20
C SER A 75 23.45 25.91 -19.84
N SER A 76 23.44 26.00 -21.16
CA SER A 76 22.27 26.01 -22.02
C SER A 76 21.47 24.70 -22.00
N SER A 77 20.14 24.83 -21.86
CA SER A 77 19.07 23.95 -22.38
C SER A 77 19.03 22.47 -21.94
N SER A 78 19.05 22.20 -20.64
CA SER A 78 18.44 21.00 -20.07
C SER A 78 17.72 21.42 -18.78
N SER A 79 16.49 20.97 -18.56
CA SER A 79 15.68 21.28 -17.37
C SER A 79 16.55 21.16 -16.10
N SER A 80 16.84 22.28 -15.42
CA SER A 80 17.82 22.31 -14.33
C SER A 80 17.21 21.81 -13.02
N TYR A 81 17.08 20.49 -12.93
CA TYR A 81 16.70 19.79 -11.70
C TYR A 81 17.76 20.01 -10.62
N SER A 82 17.32 20.38 -9.42
CA SER A 82 18.22 20.71 -8.32
C SER A 82 18.51 19.49 -7.46
N LYS A 83 19.78 19.35 -7.04
CA LYS A 83 20.17 18.43 -5.95
C LYS A 83 19.38 18.83 -4.69
N LEU A 84 18.97 17.81 -3.93
CA LEU A 84 18.15 17.98 -2.72
C LEU A 84 18.90 17.46 -1.50
N LYS A 85 18.62 18.04 -0.33
CA LYS A 85 18.92 17.42 0.98
C LYS A 85 17.71 16.60 1.45
N ILE A 86 17.85 15.27 1.44
CA ILE A 86 16.77 14.31 1.72
C ILE A 86 17.10 13.53 2.98
N ALA A 87 16.21 13.58 3.98
CA ALA A 87 16.28 12.74 5.17
C ALA A 87 15.39 11.50 5.02
N ILE A 88 15.97 10.32 5.18
CA ILE A 88 15.26 9.04 5.21
C ILE A 88 14.99 8.66 6.67
N VAL A 89 13.72 8.60 7.04
CA VAL A 89 13.28 8.13 8.36
C VAL A 89 12.78 6.70 8.22
N GLY A 90 13.51 5.75 8.80
CA GLY A 90 13.31 4.31 8.56
C GLY A 90 14.36 3.74 7.61
N PHE A 91 15.61 3.64 8.07
CA PHE A 91 16.74 3.16 7.26
C PHE A 91 16.86 1.62 7.19
N GLY A 92 15.74 0.92 7.03
CA GLY A 92 15.70 -0.53 6.80
C GLY A 92 16.01 -0.91 5.34
N ASN A 93 15.68 -2.15 4.94
CA ASN A 93 15.96 -2.68 3.60
C ASN A 93 15.49 -1.75 2.47
N TYR A 94 14.27 -1.23 2.58
CA TYR A 94 13.69 -0.36 1.55
C TYR A 94 14.31 1.05 1.54
N GLY A 95 14.51 1.65 2.72
CA GLY A 95 15.19 2.95 2.84
C GLY A 95 16.62 2.91 2.30
N GLN A 96 17.36 1.84 2.59
CA GLN A 96 18.71 1.61 2.05
C GLN A 96 18.70 1.41 0.53
N PHE A 97 17.68 0.72 0.00
CA PHE A 97 17.51 0.53 -1.44
C PHE A 97 17.32 1.87 -2.17
N LEU A 98 16.45 2.75 -1.67
CA LEU A 98 16.25 4.08 -2.25
C LEU A 98 17.48 4.98 -2.06
N ALA A 99 18.14 4.91 -0.91
CA ALA A 99 19.31 5.72 -0.60
C ALA A 99 20.45 5.54 -1.61
N LYS A 100 20.69 4.31 -2.09
CA LYS A 100 21.70 4.01 -3.11
C LYS A 100 21.53 4.89 -4.35
N THR A 101 20.31 4.97 -4.86
CA THR A 101 19.99 5.76 -6.05
C THR A 101 20.04 7.26 -5.76
N LEU A 102 19.52 7.69 -4.61
CA LEU A 102 19.57 9.10 -4.22
C LEU A 102 21.01 9.61 -4.13
N VAL A 103 21.92 8.82 -3.54
CA VAL A 103 23.34 9.15 -3.47
C VAL A 103 24.01 9.10 -4.85
N SER A 104 23.74 8.08 -5.67
CA SER A 104 24.33 7.98 -7.03
C SER A 104 23.93 9.15 -7.94
N GLN A 105 22.72 9.69 -7.73
CA GLN A 105 22.23 10.89 -8.40
C GLN A 105 22.78 12.21 -7.81
N GLY A 106 23.58 12.15 -6.75
CA GLY A 106 24.27 13.29 -6.15
C GLY A 106 23.42 14.09 -5.16
N HIS A 107 22.31 13.54 -4.64
CA HIS A 107 21.57 14.16 -3.54
C HIS A 107 22.35 14.02 -2.22
N THR A 108 22.16 14.96 -1.31
CA THR A 108 22.66 14.83 0.07
C THR A 108 21.66 14.00 0.86
N VAL A 109 22.05 12.81 1.29
CA VAL A 109 21.15 11.88 2.00
C VAL A 109 21.53 11.81 3.47
N LEU A 110 20.55 12.06 4.32
CA LEU A 110 20.60 11.89 5.76
C LEU A 110 19.74 10.67 6.13
N ALA A 111 20.05 9.98 7.22
CA ALA A 111 19.25 8.86 7.68
C ALA A 111 19.09 8.83 9.19
N TYR A 112 17.92 8.39 9.62
CA TYR A 112 17.61 8.02 11.00
C TYR A 112 16.76 6.75 10.99
N SER A 113 16.96 5.90 12.00
CA SER A 113 16.13 4.73 12.23
C SER A 113 16.20 4.31 13.68
N ARG A 114 15.18 3.59 14.17
CA ARG A 114 15.15 3.03 15.52
C ARG A 114 16.36 2.13 15.81
N SER A 115 16.79 1.35 14.81
CA SER A 115 17.96 0.47 14.90
C SER A 115 19.19 1.18 14.33
N ASP A 116 20.36 0.90 14.91
CA ASP A 116 21.64 1.45 14.45
C ASP A 116 22.03 0.86 13.08
N TYR A 117 22.14 1.74 12.08
CA TYR A 117 22.61 1.43 10.74
C TYR A 117 23.80 2.31 10.32
N SER A 118 24.48 2.95 11.27
CA SER A 118 25.60 3.88 11.04
C SER A 118 26.65 3.34 10.08
N LYS A 119 27.08 2.09 10.25
CA LYS A 119 28.07 1.43 9.38
C LYS A 119 27.56 1.25 7.94
N ILE A 120 26.31 0.84 7.78
CA ILE A 120 25.71 0.65 6.44
C ILE A 120 25.54 2.00 5.76
N ALA A 121 25.04 2.99 6.49
CA ALA A 121 24.88 4.35 5.99
C ALA A 121 26.21 4.95 5.52
N ALA A 122 27.28 4.81 6.30
CA ALA A 122 28.61 5.26 5.92
C ALA A 122 29.11 4.60 4.62
N ASN A 123 28.92 3.30 4.47
CA ASN A 123 29.27 2.57 3.23
C ASN A 123 28.46 3.03 2.02
N LEU A 124 27.25 3.53 2.23
CA LEU A 124 26.38 4.07 1.17
C LEU A 124 26.57 5.57 0.92
N GLY A 125 27.48 6.25 1.64
CA GLY A 125 27.67 7.70 1.53
C GLY A 125 26.53 8.52 2.15
N VAL A 126 25.84 7.96 3.15
CA VAL A 126 24.72 8.56 3.86
C VAL A 126 25.15 9.03 5.25
N SER A 127 24.81 10.26 5.63
CA SER A 127 25.03 10.77 6.99
C SER A 127 23.96 10.22 7.94
N TYR A 128 24.37 9.41 8.91
CA TYR A 128 23.45 8.76 9.86
C TYR A 128 23.40 9.50 11.19
N PHE A 129 22.19 9.68 11.71
CA PHE A 129 21.90 10.32 12.99
C PHE A 129 21.24 9.30 13.91
N SER A 130 21.65 9.28 15.18
CA SER A 130 21.06 8.40 16.19
C SER A 130 19.88 9.06 16.92
N ASP A 131 19.76 10.38 16.81
CA ASP A 131 18.71 11.20 17.43
C ASP A 131 17.91 11.93 16.33
N PRO A 132 16.57 11.83 16.30
CA PRO A 132 15.76 12.60 15.36
C PRO A 132 15.90 14.12 15.56
N ASP A 133 16.24 14.60 16.76
CA ASP A 133 16.46 16.02 17.03
C ASP A 133 17.65 16.58 16.23
N ASP A 134 18.76 15.85 16.17
CA ASP A 134 19.95 16.21 15.38
C ASP A 134 19.66 16.14 13.86
N LEU A 135 18.93 15.11 13.43
CA LEU A 135 18.51 14.98 12.03
C LEU A 135 17.69 16.19 11.57
N CYS A 136 16.77 16.68 12.41
CA CYS A 136 15.92 17.81 12.06
C CYS A 136 16.67 19.16 12.10
N GLU A 137 17.73 19.29 12.91
CA GLU A 137 18.62 20.46 12.91
C GLU A 137 19.39 20.62 11.60
N GLU A 138 19.61 19.53 10.86
CA GLU A 138 20.21 19.59 9.53
C GLU A 138 19.29 20.22 8.46
N HIS A 139 18.06 20.55 8.83
CA HIS A 139 17.04 21.20 8.00
C HIS A 139 16.89 20.56 6.61
N PRO A 140 16.58 19.25 6.54
CA PRO A 140 16.34 18.58 5.27
C PRO A 140 15.19 19.26 4.51
N GLU A 141 15.33 19.30 3.19
CA GLU A 141 14.29 19.83 2.30
C GLU A 141 13.16 18.82 2.14
N VAL A 142 13.50 17.53 2.15
CA VAL A 142 12.56 16.41 2.04
C VAL A 142 12.76 15.47 3.21
N ILE A 143 11.67 15.09 3.88
CA ILE A 143 11.63 13.96 4.82
C ILE A 143 10.86 12.83 4.15
N MET A 144 11.54 11.72 3.89
CA MET A 144 10.97 10.52 3.31
C MET A 144 10.78 9.44 4.38
N LEU A 145 9.53 9.11 4.70
CA LEU A 145 9.17 8.05 5.62
C LEU A 145 9.23 6.69 4.91
N CYS A 146 10.22 5.88 5.31
CA CYS A 146 10.49 4.53 4.83
C CYS A 146 10.33 3.49 5.95
N THR A 147 9.45 3.76 6.92
CA THR A 147 9.10 2.86 8.02
C THR A 147 8.08 1.80 7.59
N SER A 148 7.82 0.81 8.45
CA SER A 148 6.70 -0.11 8.22
C SER A 148 5.37 0.62 8.37
N ILE A 149 4.33 0.16 7.66
CA ILE A 149 2.99 0.76 7.70
C ILE A 149 2.50 0.89 9.16
N LEU A 150 2.71 -0.15 9.98
CA LEU A 150 2.26 -0.18 11.38
C LEU A 150 3.01 0.79 12.30
N SER A 151 4.25 1.16 11.96
CA SER A 151 5.11 2.00 12.81
C SER A 151 5.17 3.46 12.37
N THR A 152 4.67 3.79 11.18
CA THR A 152 4.74 5.14 10.61
C THR A 152 4.12 6.22 11.50
N GLU A 153 2.96 5.96 12.12
CA GLU A 153 2.31 6.92 13.01
C GLU A 153 3.16 7.24 14.24
N VAL A 154 3.67 6.21 14.91
CA VAL A 154 4.53 6.37 16.10
C VAL A 154 5.80 7.13 15.73
N MET A 155 6.40 6.79 14.59
CA MET A 155 7.60 7.46 14.11
C MET A 155 7.34 8.92 13.73
N LEU A 156 6.26 9.22 13.03
CA LEU A 156 5.89 10.59 12.68
C LEU A 156 5.68 11.45 13.93
N ASN A 157 4.97 10.93 14.93
CA ASN A 157 4.71 11.63 16.19
C ASN A 157 5.97 11.86 17.03
N SER A 158 7.03 11.09 16.81
CA SER A 158 8.32 11.27 17.48
C SER A 158 9.22 12.33 16.84
N LEU A 159 8.91 12.79 15.62
CA LEU A 159 9.76 13.76 14.93
C LEU A 159 9.58 15.17 15.51
N PRO A 160 10.67 15.90 15.82
CA PRO A 160 10.61 17.27 16.34
C PRO A 160 10.31 18.29 15.22
N LEU A 161 9.06 18.28 14.74
CA LEU A 161 8.59 19.06 13.58
C LEU A 161 8.89 20.58 13.70
N GLN A 162 8.93 21.12 14.90
CA GLN A 162 9.26 22.52 15.18
C GLN A 162 10.67 22.95 14.75
N ARG A 163 11.61 21.99 14.62
CA ARG A 163 12.98 22.25 14.16
C ARG A 163 13.09 22.34 12.63
N LEU A 164 12.04 21.93 11.91
CA LEU A 164 12.04 21.89 10.46
C LEU A 164 11.61 23.23 9.86
N LYS A 165 12.06 23.47 8.62
CA LYS A 165 11.58 24.61 7.83
C LYS A 165 10.12 24.38 7.50
N ARG A 166 9.31 25.44 7.57
CA ARG A 166 7.87 25.38 7.25
C ARG A 166 7.57 24.87 5.83
N SER A 167 8.53 24.99 4.91
CA SER A 167 8.43 24.50 3.54
C SER A 167 8.95 23.07 3.32
N THR A 168 9.36 22.34 4.37
CA THR A 168 9.83 20.95 4.22
C THR A 168 8.74 20.07 3.59
N LEU A 169 9.16 19.21 2.66
CA LEU A 169 8.30 18.25 1.98
C LEU A 169 8.32 16.91 2.70
N PHE A 170 7.16 16.46 3.14
CA PHE A 170 6.98 15.11 3.65
C PHE A 170 6.56 14.17 2.52
N VAL A 171 7.29 13.07 2.41
CA VAL A 171 7.05 12.00 1.46
C VAL A 171 6.86 10.70 2.21
N ASP A 172 5.85 9.91 1.85
CA ASP A 172 5.78 8.51 2.25
C ASP A 172 6.06 7.61 1.04
N VAL A 173 6.63 6.43 1.31
CA VAL A 173 6.80 5.34 0.33
C VAL A 173 6.11 4.05 0.78
N LEU A 174 5.04 4.17 1.59
CA LEU A 174 4.31 3.01 2.10
C LEU A 174 3.61 2.27 0.94
N SER A 175 3.19 1.03 1.15
CA SER A 175 2.46 0.28 0.11
C SER A 175 0.94 0.51 0.10
N VAL A 176 0.44 1.37 0.98
CA VAL A 176 -0.94 1.88 1.05
C VAL A 176 -0.90 3.40 1.10
N LYS A 177 -1.93 4.10 0.62
CA LYS A 177 -1.86 5.56 0.39
C LYS A 177 -2.91 6.37 1.13
N GLU A 178 -4.12 5.89 1.32
CA GLU A 178 -5.14 6.64 2.09
C GLU A 178 -4.73 6.82 3.55
N PHE A 179 -4.11 5.79 4.15
CA PHE A 179 -3.59 5.86 5.52
C PHE A 179 -2.53 6.97 5.72
N PRO A 180 -1.36 6.96 5.03
CA PRO A 180 -0.37 8.01 5.23
C PRO A 180 -0.88 9.40 4.84
N ARG A 181 -1.72 9.50 3.79
CA ARG A 181 -2.37 10.76 3.42
C ARG A 181 -3.15 11.37 4.59
N ASN A 182 -4.04 10.58 5.19
CA ASN A 182 -4.90 11.05 6.27
C ASN A 182 -4.09 11.36 7.53
N LEU A 183 -3.13 10.49 7.86
CA LEU A 183 -2.21 10.69 8.98
C LEU A 183 -1.42 12.00 8.83
N PHE A 184 -0.86 12.27 7.66
CA PHE A 184 -0.13 13.50 7.37
C PHE A 184 -1.00 14.74 7.45
N LEU A 185 -2.21 14.72 6.87
CA LEU A 185 -3.14 15.85 6.93
C LEU A 185 -3.59 16.18 8.36
N GLN A 186 -3.71 15.17 9.22
CA GLN A 186 -4.11 15.33 10.62
C GLN A 186 -2.96 15.80 11.52
N THR A 187 -1.74 15.32 11.26
CA THR A 187 -0.60 15.49 12.18
C THR A 187 0.31 16.64 11.77
N LEU A 188 0.56 16.84 10.47
CA LEU A 188 1.51 17.83 9.99
C LEU A 188 0.89 19.24 9.93
N PRO A 189 1.57 20.26 10.49
CA PRO A 189 1.17 21.66 10.33
C PRO A 189 0.89 22.04 8.87
N SER A 190 -0.09 22.92 8.65
CA SER A 190 -0.59 23.30 7.32
C SER A 190 0.47 23.84 6.36
N ASP A 191 1.57 24.36 6.91
CA ASP A 191 2.65 24.93 6.13
C ASP A 191 3.49 23.86 5.42
N PHE A 192 3.59 22.64 5.94
CA PHE A 192 4.39 21.57 5.34
C PHE A 192 3.77 21.01 4.06
N ASP A 193 4.61 20.67 3.09
CA ASP A 193 4.19 19.98 1.88
C ASP A 193 4.01 18.47 2.15
N ILE A 194 3.09 17.86 1.41
CA ILE A 194 2.76 16.44 1.48
C ILE A 194 2.69 15.88 0.06
N LEU A 195 3.51 14.86 -0.19
CA LEU A 195 3.50 14.05 -1.39
C LEU A 195 3.41 12.57 -0.98
N CYS A 196 2.32 11.91 -1.30
CA CYS A 196 2.20 10.48 -1.03
C CYS A 196 2.71 9.70 -2.25
N THR A 197 3.59 8.72 -2.05
CA THR A 197 4.19 7.96 -3.16
C THR A 197 4.21 6.48 -2.90
N HIS A 198 4.31 5.69 -3.97
CA HIS A 198 4.55 4.27 -3.89
C HIS A 198 5.34 3.84 -5.14
N PRO A 199 6.66 3.62 -5.01
CA PRO A 199 7.38 2.85 -6.00
C PRO A 199 6.85 1.41 -5.95
N MET A 200 6.20 0.94 -7.02
CA MET A 200 5.55 -0.38 -7.10
C MET A 200 6.57 -1.51 -7.30
N PHE A 201 7.75 -1.34 -6.69
CA PHE A 201 8.91 -2.20 -6.77
C PHE A 201 9.75 -2.03 -5.52
N GLY A 202 10.64 -2.99 -5.27
CA GLY A 202 11.54 -2.98 -4.13
C GLY A 202 12.89 -3.61 -4.43
N PRO A 203 13.66 -3.98 -3.40
CA PRO A 203 15.01 -4.51 -3.56
C PRO A 203 15.09 -5.70 -4.53
N GLU A 204 14.11 -6.60 -4.51
CA GLU A 204 14.10 -7.79 -5.37
C GLU A 204 13.69 -7.49 -6.82
N SER A 205 12.61 -6.72 -7.01
CA SER A 205 12.05 -6.41 -8.33
C SER A 205 12.79 -5.28 -9.06
N GLY A 206 13.47 -4.40 -8.32
CA GLY A 206 14.25 -3.27 -8.84
C GLY A 206 15.76 -3.46 -8.82
N LYS A 207 16.28 -4.66 -8.54
CA LYS A 207 17.73 -4.94 -8.45
C LYS A 207 18.52 -4.66 -9.72
N ASN A 208 17.86 -4.73 -10.88
CA ASN A 208 18.48 -4.54 -12.19
C ASN A 208 18.19 -3.14 -12.78
N GLY A 209 17.83 -2.17 -11.93
CA GLY A 209 17.42 -0.82 -12.34
C GLY A 209 15.89 -0.64 -12.30
N TRP A 210 15.45 0.63 -12.38
CA TRP A 210 14.03 0.98 -12.24
C TRP A 210 13.34 1.31 -13.57
N GLY A 211 14.03 1.05 -14.68
CA GLY A 211 13.54 1.31 -16.03
C GLY A 211 12.20 0.63 -16.26
N SER A 212 11.21 1.41 -16.67
CA SER A 212 9.82 0.99 -16.89
C SER A 212 9.12 0.39 -15.66
N LEU A 213 9.66 0.52 -14.45
CA LEU A 213 8.91 0.12 -13.25
C LEU A 213 7.90 1.21 -12.88
N PRO A 214 6.70 0.84 -12.37
CA PRO A 214 5.69 1.83 -12.02
C PRO A 214 6.09 2.57 -10.74
N PHE A 215 5.97 3.88 -10.76
CA PHE A 215 6.07 4.75 -9.60
C PHE A 215 4.81 5.61 -9.54
N VAL A 216 4.04 5.48 -8.47
CA VAL A 216 2.78 6.19 -8.29
C VAL A 216 2.95 7.33 -7.31
N TYR A 217 2.30 8.46 -7.55
CA TYR A 217 2.28 9.57 -6.60
C TYR A 217 0.95 10.34 -6.59
N ASP A 218 0.68 10.99 -5.46
CA ASP A 218 -0.42 11.93 -5.23
C ASP A 218 0.12 13.21 -4.57
N LYS A 219 -0.07 14.36 -5.23
CA LYS A 219 0.30 15.69 -4.71
C LYS A 219 -0.77 16.18 -3.72
N VAL A 220 -0.81 15.57 -2.53
CA VAL A 220 -1.83 15.81 -1.49
C VAL A 220 -1.88 17.27 -1.04
N ARG A 221 -0.73 17.88 -0.78
CA ARG A 221 -0.64 19.30 -0.38
C ARG A 221 0.69 19.88 -0.79
N ILE A 222 0.73 20.64 -1.89
CA ILE A 222 1.93 21.36 -2.33
C ILE A 222 1.64 22.87 -2.33
N GLY A 223 2.50 23.66 -1.70
CA GLY A 223 2.38 25.11 -1.67
C GLY A 223 2.53 25.74 -3.07
N LYS A 224 2.01 26.95 -3.21
CA LYS A 224 1.92 27.64 -4.50
C LYS A 224 3.21 28.35 -4.92
N ASP A 225 4.15 28.55 -4.01
CA ASP A 225 5.41 29.20 -4.35
C ASP A 225 6.29 28.30 -5.23
N GLU A 226 7.02 28.93 -6.15
CA GLU A 226 7.84 28.24 -7.14
C GLU A 226 8.89 27.33 -6.49
N GLY A 227 9.40 27.70 -5.31
CA GLY A 227 10.39 26.90 -4.58
C GLY A 227 9.83 25.55 -4.13
N ARG A 228 8.61 25.52 -3.58
CA ARG A 228 7.93 24.28 -3.17
C ARG A 228 7.56 23.40 -4.35
N ILE A 229 7.03 23.99 -5.42
CA ILE A 229 6.72 23.26 -6.65
C ILE A 229 8.00 22.64 -7.24
N LYS A 230 9.08 23.42 -7.34
CA LYS A 230 10.37 22.94 -7.84
C LYS A 230 10.96 21.83 -6.98
N ARG A 231 10.84 21.92 -5.64
CA ARG A 231 11.29 20.86 -4.72
C ARG A 231 10.54 19.56 -4.96
N CYS A 232 9.21 19.62 -5.04
CA CYS A 232 8.37 18.46 -5.33
C CYS A 232 8.74 17.82 -6.68
N GLU A 233 8.84 18.64 -7.74
CA GLU A 233 9.22 18.14 -9.07
C GLU A 233 10.65 17.57 -9.11
N SER A 234 11.60 18.17 -8.39
CA SER A 234 12.97 17.66 -8.29
C SER A 234 13.02 16.31 -7.57
N PHE A 235 12.13 16.07 -6.60
CA PHE A 235 12.01 14.78 -5.94
C PHE A 235 11.38 13.73 -6.88
N LEU A 236 10.29 14.06 -7.56
CA LEU A 236 9.67 13.16 -8.55
C LEU A 236 10.64 12.81 -9.70
N ASP A 237 11.51 13.75 -10.06
CA ASP A 237 12.51 13.56 -11.10
C ASP A 237 13.57 12.50 -10.77
N VAL A 238 13.78 12.17 -9.48
CA VAL A 238 14.61 11.03 -9.07
C VAL A 238 14.15 9.76 -9.78
N PHE A 239 12.84 9.50 -9.79
CA PHE A 239 12.27 8.30 -10.38
C PHE A 239 12.18 8.40 -11.90
N ARG A 240 11.92 9.59 -12.46
CA ARG A 240 11.93 9.82 -13.92
C ARG A 240 13.31 9.58 -14.53
N ARG A 241 14.39 10.02 -13.86
CA ARG A 241 15.78 9.81 -14.31
C ARG A 241 16.20 8.34 -14.33
N GLU A 242 15.64 7.52 -13.44
CA GLU A 242 15.83 6.06 -13.49
C GLU A 242 14.90 5.36 -14.50
N GLY A 243 14.13 6.13 -15.28
CA GLY A 243 13.25 5.62 -16.32
C GLY A 243 11.95 4.98 -15.80
N CYS A 244 11.52 5.30 -14.58
CA CYS A 244 10.24 4.81 -14.06
C CYS A 244 9.06 5.32 -14.89
N ARG A 245 7.98 4.53 -14.96
CA ARG A 245 6.66 5.03 -15.38
C ARG A 245 6.04 5.78 -14.20
N VAL A 246 6.18 7.11 -14.21
CA VAL A 246 5.74 8.00 -13.13
C VAL A 246 4.29 8.41 -13.37
N GLU A 247 3.37 7.84 -12.60
CA GLU A 247 1.92 7.97 -12.76
C GLU A 247 1.31 8.78 -11.60
N GLU A 248 0.56 9.83 -11.94
CA GLU A 248 -0.21 10.60 -10.97
C GLU A 248 -1.61 10.00 -10.81
N MET A 249 -1.99 9.64 -9.58
CA MET A 249 -3.36 9.21 -9.26
C MET A 249 -3.67 9.51 -7.80
N THR A 250 -4.95 9.58 -7.44
CA THR A 250 -5.33 9.84 -6.05
C THR A 250 -4.98 8.66 -5.14
N CYS A 251 -4.74 8.92 -3.85
CA CYS A 251 -4.49 7.87 -2.86
C CYS A 251 -5.61 6.81 -2.81
N ALA A 252 -6.87 7.22 -3.01
CA ALA A 252 -8.02 6.31 -3.02
C ALA A 252 -8.04 5.42 -4.27
N GLU A 253 -7.73 5.97 -5.45
CA GLU A 253 -7.59 5.18 -6.67
C GLU A 253 -6.45 4.19 -6.57
N HIS A 254 -5.30 4.62 -6.04
CA HIS A 254 -4.17 3.74 -5.75
C HIS A 254 -4.60 2.56 -4.88
N ASP A 255 -5.20 2.80 -3.72
CA ASP A 255 -5.55 1.74 -2.77
C ASP A 255 -6.58 0.78 -3.35
N LYS A 256 -7.53 1.28 -4.14
CA LYS A 256 -8.47 0.44 -4.89
C LYS A 256 -7.75 -0.49 -5.88
N PHE A 257 -6.81 0.02 -6.67
CA PHE A 257 -6.05 -0.80 -7.61
C PHE A 257 -5.09 -1.77 -6.90
N ALA A 258 -4.39 -1.31 -5.86
CA ALA A 258 -3.45 -2.11 -5.08
C ALA A 258 -4.14 -3.28 -4.36
N ALA A 259 -5.37 -3.08 -3.87
CA ALA A 259 -6.16 -4.18 -3.30
C ALA A 259 -6.40 -5.29 -4.33
N GLY A 260 -6.84 -4.95 -5.54
CA GLY A 260 -7.14 -5.92 -6.60
C GLY A 260 -5.91 -6.50 -7.32
N SER A 261 -4.70 -6.05 -7.00
CA SER A 261 -3.47 -6.47 -7.67
C SER A 261 -2.41 -6.92 -6.65
N GLN A 262 -1.75 -5.98 -5.98
CA GLN A 262 -0.70 -6.24 -5.01
C GLN A 262 -1.20 -7.11 -3.85
N PHE A 263 -2.30 -6.75 -3.20
CA PHE A 263 -2.79 -7.51 -2.04
C PHE A 263 -3.17 -8.95 -2.43
N ILE A 264 -3.89 -9.16 -3.53
CA ILE A 264 -4.20 -10.51 -4.05
C ILE A 264 -2.90 -11.30 -4.34
N THR A 265 -1.91 -10.66 -4.96
CA THR A 265 -0.63 -11.28 -5.30
C THR A 265 0.11 -11.75 -4.04
N HIS A 266 0.21 -10.90 -3.02
CA HIS A 266 0.81 -11.28 -1.74
C HIS A 266 0.01 -12.35 -1.00
N PHE A 267 -1.33 -12.23 -0.99
CA PHE A 267 -2.19 -13.21 -0.32
C PHE A 267 -1.99 -14.60 -0.93
N LEU A 268 -2.06 -14.71 -2.26
CA LEU A 268 -1.83 -15.97 -2.97
C LEU A 268 -0.42 -16.50 -2.76
N GLY A 269 0.60 -15.64 -2.84
CA GLY A 269 1.98 -16.04 -2.54
C GLY A 269 2.13 -16.65 -1.15
N ARG A 270 1.49 -16.06 -0.13
CA ARG A 270 1.46 -16.60 1.24
C ARG A 270 0.66 -17.88 1.38
N VAL A 271 -0.47 -18.02 0.67
CA VAL A 271 -1.22 -19.30 0.66
C VAL A 271 -0.38 -20.41 0.03
N LEU A 272 0.28 -20.13 -1.08
CA LEU A 272 1.16 -21.08 -1.76
C LEU A 272 2.38 -21.44 -0.90
N GLU A 273 2.94 -20.48 -0.16
CA GLU A 273 3.98 -20.74 0.87
C GLU A 273 3.48 -21.75 1.93
N LYS A 274 2.20 -21.68 2.34
CA LYS A 274 1.61 -22.65 3.29
C LYS A 274 1.34 -24.03 2.69
N LEU A 275 1.33 -24.17 1.36
CA LEU A 275 1.26 -25.47 0.69
C LEU A 275 2.62 -26.16 0.62
N ASP A 276 3.71 -25.47 0.98
CA ASP A 276 5.08 -25.99 0.94
C ASP A 276 5.44 -26.53 -0.45
N LEU A 277 5.28 -25.66 -1.47
CA LEU A 277 5.54 -26.04 -2.87
C LEU A 277 7.02 -26.38 -3.09
N GLU A 278 7.28 -27.55 -3.67
CA GLU A 278 8.63 -28.03 -3.99
C GLU A 278 8.91 -28.00 -5.50
N ASP A 279 10.17 -27.80 -5.86
CA ASP A 279 10.62 -27.96 -7.25
C ASP A 279 10.51 -29.44 -7.70
N THR A 280 10.13 -29.68 -8.96
CA THR A 280 9.99 -31.03 -9.50
C THR A 280 10.65 -31.18 -10.88
N PRO A 281 11.08 -32.40 -11.26
CA PRO A 281 11.66 -32.65 -12.59
C PRO A 281 10.72 -32.39 -13.78
N ILE A 282 9.41 -32.19 -13.52
CA ILE A 282 8.37 -32.04 -14.54
C ILE A 282 7.63 -30.70 -14.41
N ASN A 283 8.29 -29.69 -13.85
CA ASN A 283 7.71 -28.36 -13.67
C ASN A 283 7.20 -27.78 -14.99
N THR A 284 5.96 -27.32 -14.97
CA THR A 284 5.41 -26.51 -16.07
C THR A 284 5.85 -25.05 -15.90
N LYS A 285 5.87 -24.27 -16.99
CA LYS A 285 6.16 -22.83 -16.92
C LYS A 285 5.21 -22.05 -16.01
N GLY A 286 3.96 -22.51 -15.92
CA GLY A 286 2.99 -21.95 -14.97
C GLY A 286 3.40 -22.23 -13.53
N TYR A 287 3.83 -23.45 -13.22
CA TYR A 287 4.27 -23.82 -11.88
C TYR A 287 5.58 -23.13 -11.48
N GLU A 288 6.54 -22.98 -12.39
CA GLU A 288 7.76 -22.17 -12.16
C GLU A 288 7.39 -20.72 -11.77
N SER A 289 6.33 -20.16 -12.37
CA SER A 289 5.84 -18.82 -12.02
C SER A 289 5.24 -18.75 -10.61
N LEU A 290 4.60 -19.83 -10.14
CA LEU A 290 4.09 -19.94 -8.76
C LEU A 290 5.23 -20.05 -7.76
N LEU A 291 6.26 -20.84 -8.04
CA LEU A 291 7.48 -20.92 -7.20
C LEU A 291 8.16 -19.55 -7.11
N ASN A 292 8.29 -18.85 -8.24
CA ASN A 292 8.82 -17.49 -8.27
C ASN A 292 7.94 -16.50 -7.48
N LEU A 293 6.61 -16.65 -7.52
CA LEU A 293 5.69 -15.83 -6.73
C LEU A 293 5.92 -16.06 -5.22
N VAL A 294 6.07 -17.31 -4.79
CA VAL A 294 6.39 -17.65 -3.39
C VAL A 294 7.74 -17.05 -2.98
N ASP A 295 8.80 -17.22 -3.77
CA ASP A 295 10.12 -16.66 -3.46
C ASP A 295 10.09 -15.13 -3.35
N ASN A 296 9.38 -14.45 -4.25
CA ASN A 296 9.30 -12.99 -4.23
C ASN A 296 8.45 -12.45 -3.06
N THR A 297 7.37 -13.13 -2.70
CA THR A 297 6.44 -12.65 -1.64
C THR A 297 6.84 -13.08 -0.23
N SER A 298 7.59 -14.18 -0.10
CA SER A 298 8.05 -14.70 1.19
C SER A 298 9.17 -13.86 1.82
N LYS A 299 10.00 -13.22 0.97
CA LYS A 299 11.08 -12.31 1.38
C LYS A 299 10.58 -11.04 2.07
N ASP A 300 9.35 -10.61 1.79
CA ASP A 300 8.74 -9.50 2.50
C ASP A 300 8.34 -9.91 3.92
N SER A 301 8.25 -8.94 4.84
CA SER A 301 7.82 -9.23 6.21
C SER A 301 6.32 -9.53 6.28
N PHE A 302 5.91 -10.38 7.21
CA PHE A 302 4.49 -10.57 7.51
C PHE A 302 3.84 -9.25 7.98
N GLU A 303 4.60 -8.40 8.66
CA GLU A 303 4.15 -7.07 9.11
C GLU A 303 3.73 -6.18 7.93
N LEU A 304 4.50 -6.18 6.84
CA LEU A 304 4.14 -5.47 5.60
C LEU A 304 2.82 -6.00 5.04
N PHE A 305 2.70 -7.32 4.88
CA PHE A 305 1.49 -7.96 4.37
C PHE A 305 0.26 -7.66 5.24
N TYR A 306 0.40 -7.74 6.56
CA TYR A 306 -0.66 -7.39 7.49
C TYR A 306 -1.06 -5.92 7.39
N GLY A 307 -0.09 -5.02 7.18
CA GLY A 307 -0.34 -3.61 6.90
C GLY A 307 -1.13 -3.38 5.61
N LEU A 308 -0.89 -4.15 4.54
CA LEU A 308 -1.68 -4.09 3.30
C LEU A 308 -3.15 -4.40 3.55
N PHE A 309 -3.44 -5.37 4.43
CA PHE A 309 -4.80 -5.73 4.80
C PHE A 309 -5.45 -4.69 5.71
N LEU A 310 -4.75 -4.32 6.79
CA LEU A 310 -5.32 -3.49 7.85
C LEU A 310 -5.60 -2.05 7.38
N TYR A 311 -4.74 -1.50 6.53
CA TYR A 311 -4.77 -0.08 6.16
C TYR A 311 -5.29 0.19 4.75
N ASN A 312 -5.77 -0.83 4.04
CA ASN A 312 -6.50 -0.68 2.79
C ASN A 312 -7.93 -1.20 2.95
N GLN A 313 -8.91 -0.29 3.00
CA GLN A 313 -10.32 -0.63 3.23
C GLN A 313 -10.89 -1.56 2.13
N ASN A 314 -10.29 -1.56 0.94
CA ASN A 314 -10.71 -2.40 -0.19
C ASN A 314 -10.19 -3.84 -0.09
N ALA A 315 -9.24 -4.13 0.81
CA ALA A 315 -8.60 -5.45 0.90
C ALA A 315 -9.60 -6.55 1.33
N MET A 316 -10.53 -6.24 2.25
CA MET A 316 -11.52 -7.21 2.71
C MET A 316 -12.43 -7.68 1.57
N GLU A 317 -12.90 -6.76 0.71
CA GLU A 317 -13.71 -7.11 -0.46
C GLU A 317 -12.96 -8.07 -1.39
N GLN A 318 -11.67 -7.84 -1.62
CA GLN A 318 -10.88 -8.73 -2.48
C GLN A 318 -10.67 -10.10 -1.85
N LEU A 319 -10.53 -10.17 -0.51
CA LEU A 319 -10.43 -11.43 0.21
C LEU A 319 -11.72 -12.25 0.09
N GLU A 320 -12.88 -11.63 0.28
CA GLU A 320 -14.19 -12.29 0.11
C GLU A 320 -14.41 -12.77 -1.33
N ARG A 321 -14.02 -11.96 -2.32
CA ARG A 321 -14.08 -12.35 -3.73
C ARG A 321 -13.18 -13.53 -4.04
N LEU A 322 -11.99 -13.59 -3.43
CA LEU A 322 -11.05 -14.70 -3.60
C LEU A 322 -11.61 -15.99 -3.00
N ASP A 323 -12.16 -15.92 -1.77
CA ASP A 323 -12.79 -17.06 -1.10
C ASP A 323 -13.98 -17.60 -1.90
N TRP A 324 -14.85 -16.70 -2.38
CA TRP A 324 -15.97 -17.06 -3.23
C TRP A 324 -15.52 -17.74 -4.54
N ALA A 325 -14.48 -17.21 -5.19
CA ALA A 325 -13.93 -17.80 -6.41
C ALA A 325 -13.34 -19.21 -6.15
N PHE A 326 -12.66 -19.39 -5.02
CA PHE A 326 -12.09 -20.68 -4.61
C PHE A 326 -13.20 -21.73 -4.41
N GLU A 327 -14.25 -21.38 -3.68
CA GLU A 327 -15.40 -22.27 -3.46
C GLU A 327 -16.19 -22.54 -4.75
N LEU A 328 -16.28 -21.57 -5.66
CA LEU A 328 -16.92 -21.77 -6.96
C LEU A 328 -16.17 -22.81 -7.81
N VAL A 329 -14.85 -22.68 -7.93
CA VAL A 329 -14.02 -23.63 -8.69
C VAL A 329 -14.09 -25.03 -8.07
N LYS A 330 -14.02 -25.12 -6.74
CA LYS A 330 -14.18 -26.38 -6.00
C LYS A 330 -15.53 -27.05 -6.29
N LYS A 331 -16.63 -26.28 -6.26
CA LYS A 331 -17.98 -26.78 -6.61
C LYS A 331 -18.07 -27.25 -8.05
N GLN A 332 -17.43 -26.57 -9.00
CA GLN A 332 -17.39 -27.00 -10.39
C GLN A 332 -16.72 -28.36 -10.55
N LEU A 333 -15.59 -28.60 -9.86
CA LEU A 333 -14.87 -29.87 -9.88
C LEU A 333 -15.73 -31.01 -9.28
N PHE A 334 -16.28 -30.81 -8.08
CA PHE A 334 -17.11 -31.83 -7.43
C PHE A 334 -18.44 -32.06 -8.15
N GLY A 335 -19.04 -31.03 -8.73
CA GLY A 335 -20.25 -31.14 -9.53
C GLY A 335 -20.06 -32.04 -10.76
N HIS A 336 -18.94 -31.86 -11.48
CA HIS A 336 -18.59 -32.74 -12.60
C HIS A 336 -18.33 -34.17 -12.14
N LEU A 337 -17.61 -34.35 -11.02
CA LEU A 337 -17.35 -35.67 -10.45
C LEU A 337 -18.65 -36.40 -10.07
N HIS A 338 -19.58 -35.73 -9.39
CA HIS A 338 -20.89 -36.30 -9.06
C HIS A 338 -21.71 -36.64 -10.31
N GLY A 339 -21.63 -35.81 -11.36
CA GLY A 339 -22.26 -36.11 -12.65
C GLY A 339 -21.70 -37.36 -13.31
N LEU A 340 -20.37 -37.54 -13.29
CA LEU A 340 -19.71 -38.74 -13.81
C LEU A 340 -20.05 -39.98 -12.99
N LEU A 341 -19.97 -39.90 -11.66
CA LEU A 341 -20.33 -41.00 -10.76
C LEU A 341 -21.80 -41.38 -10.90
N ARG A 342 -22.72 -40.41 -11.02
CA ARG A 342 -24.14 -40.68 -11.27
C ARG A 342 -24.35 -41.40 -12.60
N LYS A 343 -23.67 -40.98 -13.67
CA LYS A 343 -23.73 -41.69 -14.97
C LYS A 343 -23.12 -43.09 -14.90
N GLN A 344 -22.06 -43.31 -14.13
CA GLN A 344 -21.48 -44.64 -13.96
C GLN A 344 -22.28 -45.55 -13.00
N LEU A 345 -22.96 -44.99 -11.99
CA LEU A 345 -23.75 -45.79 -11.05
C LEU A 345 -25.16 -46.09 -11.59
N PHE A 346 -25.79 -45.13 -12.28
CA PHE A 346 -27.17 -45.27 -12.77
C PHE A 346 -27.26 -45.44 -14.29
N GLY A 347 -26.21 -45.15 -15.05
CA GLY A 347 -26.16 -45.49 -16.48
C GLY A 347 -25.97 -46.98 -16.73
N PHE A 348 -25.37 -47.72 -15.78
CA PHE A 348 -25.36 -49.19 -15.82
C PHE A 348 -26.73 -49.77 -15.46
N SER A 349 -27.50 -49.17 -14.55
CA SER A 349 -28.84 -49.66 -14.22
C SER A 349 -29.84 -49.49 -15.36
N GLU A 350 -29.75 -48.41 -16.15
CA GLU A 350 -30.61 -48.23 -17.33
C GLU A 350 -30.24 -49.20 -18.47
N ILE A 351 -28.96 -49.57 -18.61
CA ILE A 351 -28.51 -50.56 -19.59
C ILE A 351 -28.91 -51.98 -19.13
N ASP A 352 -28.75 -52.31 -17.84
CA ASP A 352 -29.16 -53.59 -17.28
C ASP A 352 -30.69 -53.76 -17.25
N GLU A 353 -31.47 -52.70 -17.00
CA GLU A 353 -32.94 -52.75 -17.14
C GLU A 353 -33.38 -52.95 -18.59
N ARG A 354 -32.69 -52.31 -19.56
CA ARG A 354 -32.97 -52.51 -20.99
C ARG A 354 -32.58 -53.91 -21.46
N ILE A 355 -31.46 -54.45 -20.98
CA ILE A 355 -31.01 -55.82 -21.28
C ILE A 355 -31.94 -56.84 -20.59
N GLY A 356 -32.39 -56.57 -19.36
CA GLY A 356 -33.36 -57.37 -18.63
C GLY A 356 -34.71 -57.44 -19.36
N LYS A 357 -35.27 -56.29 -19.75
CA LYS A 357 -36.51 -56.22 -20.54
C LYS A 357 -36.37 -56.88 -21.92
N ALA A 358 -35.22 -56.73 -22.59
CA ALA A 358 -34.98 -57.39 -23.88
C ALA A 358 -34.87 -58.92 -23.75
N LYS A 359 -34.30 -59.44 -22.65
CA LYS A 359 -34.28 -60.88 -22.36
C LYS A 359 -35.64 -61.42 -21.98
N GLU A 360 -36.43 -60.67 -21.24
CA GLU A 360 -37.79 -61.05 -20.83
C GLU A 360 -38.75 -61.10 -22.04
N ILE A 361 -38.65 -60.12 -22.95
CA ILE A 361 -39.40 -60.12 -24.23
C ILE A 361 -39.01 -61.32 -25.11
N LYS A 362 -37.73 -61.68 -25.15
CA LYS A 362 -37.24 -62.84 -25.91
C LYS A 362 -37.66 -64.17 -25.28
N PHE A 363 -37.69 -64.27 -23.95
CA PHE A 363 -38.17 -65.46 -23.25
C PHE A 363 -39.68 -65.67 -23.46
N LEU A 364 -40.46 -64.59 -23.50
CA LEU A 364 -41.89 -64.61 -23.80
C LEU A 364 -42.18 -64.97 -25.28
N SER A 365 -41.34 -64.55 -26.24
CA SER A 365 -41.49 -64.95 -27.65
C SER A 365 -41.16 -66.43 -27.87
N ASP A 366 -40.08 -66.92 -27.25
CA ASP A 366 -39.64 -68.31 -27.39
C ASP A 366 -40.64 -69.30 -26.72
N ALA A 367 -41.29 -68.87 -25.62
CA ALA A 367 -42.37 -69.63 -24.98
C ALA A 367 -43.69 -69.62 -25.80
N ALA A 368 -43.96 -68.56 -26.56
CA ALA A 368 -45.12 -68.48 -27.45
C ALA A 368 -44.96 -69.36 -28.71
N GLU A 369 -43.74 -69.50 -29.24
CA GLU A 369 -43.46 -70.38 -30.37
C GLU A 369 -43.57 -71.88 -30.02
N GLN A 370 -43.24 -72.28 -28.79
CA GLN A 370 -43.43 -73.66 -28.35
C GLN A 370 -44.91 -74.05 -28.14
N ASN A 371 -45.75 -73.11 -27.68
CA ASN A 371 -47.20 -73.35 -27.54
C ASN A 371 -47.99 -73.23 -28.86
N GLY A 372 -47.43 -72.58 -29.88
CA GLY A 372 -48.04 -72.48 -31.22
C GLY A 372 -48.00 -73.77 -32.05
N SER A 373 -47.17 -74.75 -31.66
CA SER A 373 -47.02 -76.02 -32.39
C SER A 373 -48.00 -77.13 -31.97
N ALA A 374 -48.84 -76.90 -30.95
CA ALA A 374 -49.81 -77.89 -30.46
C ALA A 374 -51.26 -77.62 -30.88
N LEU A 375 -51.55 -76.54 -31.63
CA LEU A 375 -52.92 -76.13 -31.98
C LEU A 375 -53.24 -76.10 -33.49
N SER A 376 -52.30 -76.48 -34.38
CA SER A 376 -52.55 -76.53 -35.83
C SER A 376 -52.74 -77.94 -36.42
N ALA A 377 -52.89 -78.98 -35.58
CA ALA A 377 -53.07 -80.37 -36.04
C ALA A 377 -54.48 -80.95 -35.80
N ARG A 378 -55.50 -80.13 -35.49
CA ARG A 378 -56.89 -80.60 -35.30
C ARG A 378 -57.93 -79.65 -35.90
N GLU A 379 -57.85 -79.40 -37.20
CA GLU A 379 -59.00 -78.88 -37.97
C GLU A 379 -58.74 -79.10 -39.47
N ASN A 380 -58.61 -80.37 -39.86
CA ASN A 380 -58.65 -80.84 -41.25
C ASN A 380 -59.13 -82.29 -41.25
N ALA A 381 -60.38 -82.51 -40.82
CA ALA A 381 -61.17 -83.69 -41.14
C ALA A 381 -62.64 -83.39 -40.82
N ASN A 382 -63.52 -83.63 -41.80
CA ASN A 382 -64.98 -83.40 -41.85
C ASN A 382 -65.35 -82.02 -42.43
N SER A 383 -66.04 -81.89 -43.55
CA SER A 383 -66.86 -82.86 -44.28
C SER A 383 -67.16 -82.38 -45.70
N GLU A 384 -66.80 -83.19 -46.68
CA GLU A 384 -67.58 -83.41 -47.89
C GLU A 384 -68.99 -83.93 -47.51
N THR A 385 -70.03 -83.44 -48.18
CA THR A 385 -71.20 -84.15 -48.75
C THR A 385 -72.49 -83.34 -48.67
N ASN A 386 -73.04 -83.11 -49.88
CA ASN A 386 -74.41 -82.75 -50.29
C ASN A 386 -75.08 -81.47 -49.77
#